data_AF-A0A316TID3-F1
#
_entry.id   AF-A0A316TID3-F1
#
_cell.length_a   1.000
_cell.length_b   1.000
_cell.length_c   1.000
_cell.angle_alpha   90.00
_cell.angle_beta   90.00
_cell.angle_gamma   90.00
#
_symmetry.space_group_name_H-M   'P 1'
#
loop_
_entity.id
_entity.type
_entity.pdbx_description
1 polymer ?
#
loop_
_entity_poly.entity_id
_entity_poly.type
_entity_poly.pdbx_seq_one_letter_code
_entity_poly.pdbx_strand_id
1 'polypeptide(L)'
;MADAEQVYCPAVTEAQQQVVAACHRLAAEGLLIGTAGNVSVRAGDRVAVTATGAVLGGLTEEQVVEVDLAGRQVGGTLVPTSEVHLHLSIYEKYDVAAVVHTHAPVSTAASISVSSIPVIHYQQLLLGGEVRVAPYATFGTPRLAERVVAALEDRAAALMANHGAVAIGPTLDKAVENALLLEWLCGVYRDATLMGKPATLTRQQQEDVIAAAIARNYGTVQGTEAE
;
A
#
# COMPACT_ATOMS: atom_id res chain seq x y z
N MET A 1 -43.22 -27.62 -12.17
CA MET A 1 -42.19 -26.74 -12.78
C MET A 1 -41.64 -25.91 -11.64
N ALA A 2 -40.46 -26.25 -11.15
CA ALA A 2 -39.79 -25.47 -10.12
C ALA A 2 -39.05 -24.33 -10.82
N ASP A 3 -39.40 -23.09 -10.47
CA ASP A 3 -38.66 -21.91 -10.89
C ASP A 3 -37.25 -22.03 -10.32
N ALA A 4 -36.27 -22.10 -11.23
CA ALA A 4 -34.88 -21.95 -10.89
C ALA A 4 -34.69 -20.49 -10.45
N GLU A 5 -34.48 -20.30 -9.15
CA GLU A 5 -34.00 -19.06 -8.57
C GLU A 5 -32.71 -18.68 -9.29
N GLN A 6 -32.82 -17.73 -10.22
CA GLN A 6 -31.70 -17.17 -10.95
C GLN A 6 -30.85 -16.46 -9.90
N VAL A 7 -29.76 -17.11 -9.46
CA VAL A 7 -28.77 -16.52 -8.57
C VAL A 7 -28.27 -15.25 -9.23
N TYR A 8 -28.79 -14.11 -8.79
CA TYR A 8 -28.36 -12.80 -9.25
C TYR A 8 -26.95 -12.60 -8.71
N CYS A 9 -25.95 -12.89 -9.55
CA CYS A 9 -24.59 -12.45 -9.28
C CYS A 9 -24.58 -10.94 -9.58
N PRO A 10 -24.37 -10.05 -8.59
CA PRO A 10 -24.29 -8.62 -8.84
C PRO A 10 -23.18 -8.34 -9.86
N ALA A 11 -23.40 -7.35 -10.72
CA ALA A 11 -22.40 -6.95 -11.72
C ALA A 11 -21.10 -6.51 -11.03
N VAL A 12 -19.97 -7.02 -11.51
CA VAL A 12 -18.62 -6.63 -11.08
C VAL A 12 -18.45 -5.11 -11.18
N THR A 13 -17.93 -4.49 -10.12
CA THR A 13 -17.66 -3.05 -10.08
C THR A 13 -16.25 -2.73 -10.60
N GLU A 14 -16.06 -1.51 -11.09
CA GLU A 14 -14.74 -1.00 -11.51
C GLU A 14 -13.72 -1.07 -10.35
N ALA A 15 -14.16 -0.79 -9.12
CA ALA A 15 -13.33 -0.89 -7.92
C ALA A 15 -12.82 -2.32 -7.68
N GLN A 16 -13.66 -3.35 -7.91
CA GLN A 16 -13.24 -4.74 -7.79
C GLN A 16 -12.19 -5.11 -8.85
N GLN A 17 -12.39 -4.67 -10.10
CA GLN A 17 -11.42 -4.89 -11.18
C GLN A 17 -10.07 -4.23 -10.90
N GLN A 18 -10.08 -3.01 -10.37
CA GLN A 18 -8.86 -2.31 -9.95
C GLN A 18 -8.10 -3.09 -8.88
N VAL A 19 -8.79 -3.59 -7.84
CA VAL A 19 -8.17 -4.41 -6.78
C VAL A 19 -7.52 -5.68 -7.35
N VAL A 20 -8.22 -6.40 -8.23
CA VAL A 20 -7.69 -7.59 -8.90
C VAL A 20 -6.42 -7.26 -9.70
N ALA A 21 -6.47 -6.22 -10.55
CA ALA A 21 -5.33 -5.81 -11.35
C ALA A 21 -4.12 -5.41 -10.48
N ALA A 22 -4.35 -4.70 -9.38
CA ALA A 22 -3.30 -4.32 -8.43
C ALA A 22 -2.66 -5.53 -7.76
N CYS A 23 -3.47 -6.49 -7.29
CA CYS A 23 -2.97 -7.72 -6.69
C CYS A 23 -2.13 -8.55 -7.67
N HIS A 24 -2.58 -8.69 -8.92
CA HIS A 24 -1.83 -9.41 -9.95
C HIS A 24 -0.50 -8.71 -10.27
N ARG A 25 -0.50 -7.37 -10.38
CA ARG A 25 0.73 -6.58 -10.59
C ARG A 25 1.71 -6.76 -9.42
N LEU A 26 1.25 -6.61 -8.19
CA LEU A 26 2.09 -6.78 -7.00
C LEU A 26 2.67 -8.22 -6.91
N ALA A 27 1.90 -9.23 -7.27
CA ALA A 27 2.36 -10.61 -7.32
C ALA A 27 3.41 -10.84 -8.42
N ALA A 28 3.20 -10.28 -9.61
CA ALA A 28 4.16 -10.37 -10.73
C ALA A 28 5.51 -9.72 -10.39
N GLU A 29 5.50 -8.66 -9.57
CA GLU A 29 6.69 -7.98 -9.06
C GLU A 29 7.29 -8.66 -7.80
N GLY A 30 6.69 -9.76 -7.32
CA GLY A 30 7.20 -10.56 -6.21
C GLY A 30 6.92 -9.99 -4.82
N LEU A 31 5.99 -9.04 -4.67
CA LEU A 31 5.67 -8.40 -3.38
C LEU A 31 4.66 -9.20 -2.54
N LEU A 32 3.98 -10.19 -3.14
CA LEU A 32 2.94 -10.97 -2.47
C LEU A 32 3.32 -12.45 -2.47
N ILE A 33 3.11 -13.12 -1.33
CA ILE A 33 3.35 -14.55 -1.16
C ILE A 33 2.06 -15.19 -0.63
N GLY A 34 1.42 -16.02 -1.47
CA GLY A 34 0.19 -16.72 -1.10
C GLY A 34 -0.93 -15.77 -0.69
N THR A 35 -1.34 -15.88 0.57
CA THR A 35 -2.46 -15.12 1.17
C THR A 35 -2.02 -13.92 1.99
N ALA A 36 -0.72 -13.60 2.01
CA ALA A 36 -0.17 -12.52 2.82
C ALA A 36 -0.33 -11.15 2.15
N GLY A 37 -0.80 -10.17 2.92
CA GLY A 37 -1.14 -8.84 2.44
C GLY A 37 -2.64 -8.67 2.18
N ASN A 38 -3.02 -7.44 1.84
CA ASN A 38 -4.38 -7.08 1.43
C ASN A 38 -4.37 -5.75 0.69
N VAL A 39 -5.36 -5.56 -0.17
CA VAL A 39 -5.47 -4.39 -1.05
C VAL A 39 -6.89 -3.87 -0.98
N SER A 40 -7.04 -2.55 -0.99
CA SER A 40 -8.35 -1.93 -1.06
C SER A 40 -8.33 -0.62 -1.84
N VAL A 41 -9.49 -0.25 -2.39
CA VAL A 41 -9.75 1.07 -2.95
C VAL A 41 -11.10 1.58 -2.47
N ARG A 42 -11.17 2.87 -2.12
CA ARG A 42 -12.37 3.59 -1.72
C ARG A 42 -13.07 4.18 -2.94
N ALA A 43 -14.36 3.91 -3.07
CA ALA A 43 -15.24 4.49 -4.07
C ALA A 43 -16.47 5.11 -3.37
N GLY A 44 -16.41 6.43 -3.12
CA GLY A 44 -17.45 7.13 -2.37
C GLY A 44 -17.51 6.73 -0.90
N ASP A 45 -18.64 6.17 -0.49
CA ASP A 45 -18.92 5.67 0.87
C ASP A 45 -18.63 4.17 1.05
N ARG A 46 -18.08 3.52 0.02
CA ARG A 46 -17.72 2.11 0.01
C ARG A 46 -16.22 1.91 -0.17
N VAL A 47 -15.73 0.77 0.31
CA VAL A 47 -14.38 0.30 0.13
C VAL A 47 -14.44 -1.12 -0.44
N ALA A 48 -13.90 -1.31 -1.64
CA ALA A 48 -13.64 -2.62 -2.20
C ALA A 48 -12.33 -3.15 -1.61
N VAL A 49 -12.35 -4.35 -1.02
CA VAL A 49 -11.21 -4.93 -0.29
C VAL A 49 -11.10 -6.43 -0.51
N THR A 50 -9.87 -6.93 -0.59
CA THR A 50 -9.58 -8.37 -0.70
C THR A 50 -10.22 -9.18 0.44
N ALA A 51 -10.83 -10.32 0.12
CA ALA A 51 -11.32 -11.28 1.10
C ALA A 51 -10.18 -11.96 1.87
N THR A 52 -10.47 -12.40 3.09
CA THR A 52 -9.50 -13.15 3.90
C THR A 52 -9.14 -14.50 3.25
N GLY A 53 -7.87 -14.89 3.34
CA GLY A 53 -7.39 -16.17 2.82
C GLY A 53 -7.32 -16.30 1.29
N ALA A 54 -7.59 -15.23 0.54
CA ALA A 54 -7.47 -15.24 -0.92
C ALA A 54 -5.98 -15.26 -1.35
N VAL A 55 -5.65 -16.05 -2.38
CA VAL A 55 -4.32 -16.04 -2.99
C VAL A 55 -4.24 -14.87 -3.96
N LEU A 56 -3.52 -13.82 -3.57
CA LEU A 56 -3.64 -12.51 -4.23
C LEU A 56 -3.14 -12.52 -5.69
N GLY A 57 -2.14 -13.33 -6.02
CA GLY A 57 -1.66 -13.47 -7.41
C GLY A 57 -2.65 -14.15 -8.37
N GLY A 58 -3.69 -14.80 -7.84
CA GLY A 58 -4.77 -15.41 -8.62
C GLY A 58 -6.15 -14.95 -8.18
N LEU A 59 -6.23 -13.74 -7.60
CA LEU A 59 -7.47 -13.17 -7.08
C LEU A 59 -8.50 -13.00 -8.20
N THR A 60 -9.75 -13.36 -7.95
CA THR A 60 -10.89 -13.07 -8.84
C THR A 60 -11.75 -11.94 -8.26
N GLU A 61 -12.61 -11.34 -9.08
CA GLU A 61 -13.48 -10.25 -8.68
C GLU A 61 -14.50 -10.66 -7.59
N GLU A 62 -14.96 -11.92 -7.59
CA GLU A 62 -15.83 -12.46 -6.54
C GLU A 62 -15.13 -12.56 -5.18
N GLN A 63 -13.79 -12.53 -5.17
CA GLN A 63 -12.97 -12.53 -3.97
C GLN A 63 -12.63 -11.11 -3.47
N VAL A 64 -13.20 -10.08 -4.11
CA VAL A 64 -13.16 -8.69 -3.63
C VAL A 64 -14.54 -8.34 -3.09
N VAL A 65 -14.61 -8.02 -1.80
CA VAL A 65 -15.86 -7.69 -1.09
C VAL A 65 -15.96 -6.18 -0.89
N GLU A 66 -17.17 -5.67 -0.62
CA GLU A 66 -17.38 -4.25 -0.33
C GLU A 66 -17.80 -4.06 1.13
N VAL A 67 -17.17 -3.10 1.81
CA VAL A 67 -17.57 -2.64 3.14
C VAL A 67 -17.91 -1.15 3.10
N ASP A 68 -18.79 -0.70 3.99
CA ASP A 68 -18.99 0.73 4.24
C ASP A 68 -17.87 1.29 5.13
N LEU A 69 -17.85 2.62 5.32
CA LEU A 69 -16.84 3.28 6.16
C LEU A 69 -16.92 2.91 7.66
N ALA A 70 -18.01 2.28 8.10
CA ALA A 70 -18.14 1.72 9.45
C ALA A 70 -17.66 0.26 9.53
N GLY A 71 -17.20 -0.32 8.41
CA GLY A 71 -16.71 -1.68 8.30
C GLY A 71 -17.80 -2.74 8.20
N ARG A 72 -19.06 -2.36 7.96
CA ARG A 72 -20.13 -3.32 7.68
C ARG A 72 -20.03 -3.76 6.24
N GLN A 73 -20.09 -5.07 6.01
CA GLN A 73 -20.11 -5.61 4.66
C GLN A 73 -21.43 -5.24 3.96
N VAL A 74 -21.31 -4.63 2.78
CA VAL A 74 -22.43 -4.17 1.94
C VAL A 74 -22.43 -4.82 0.56
N GLY A 75 -21.39 -5.57 0.21
CA GLY A 75 -21.29 -6.32 -1.05
C GLY A 75 -20.36 -7.53 -0.95
N GLY A 76 -20.60 -8.52 -1.82
CA GLY A 76 -19.90 -9.81 -1.82
C GLY A 76 -20.40 -10.80 -0.75
N THR A 77 -20.00 -12.06 -0.87
CA THR A 77 -20.43 -13.16 0.02
C THR A 77 -19.31 -13.74 0.90
N LEU A 78 -18.06 -13.39 0.60
CA LEU A 78 -16.89 -13.82 1.37
C LEU A 78 -16.63 -12.88 2.55
N VAL A 79 -15.79 -13.32 3.48
CA VAL A 79 -15.41 -12.51 4.64
C VAL A 79 -14.26 -11.56 4.24
N PRO A 80 -14.34 -10.25 4.57
CA PRO A 80 -13.24 -9.31 4.31
C PRO A 80 -11.95 -9.71 5.03
N THR A 81 -10.81 -9.16 4.61
CA THR A 81 -9.54 -9.31 5.33
C THR A 81 -9.68 -9.02 6.84
N SER A 82 -8.94 -9.77 7.66
CA SER A 82 -8.84 -9.53 9.11
C SER A 82 -8.29 -8.14 9.45
N GLU A 83 -7.66 -7.46 8.49
CA GLU A 83 -7.09 -6.12 8.64
C GLU A 83 -7.97 -5.00 8.07
N VAL A 84 -9.26 -5.24 7.82
CA VAL A 84 -10.15 -4.21 7.27
C VAL A 84 -10.15 -2.93 8.12
N HIS A 85 -10.02 -3.05 9.43
CA HIS A 85 -9.96 -1.91 10.34
C HIS A 85 -8.68 -1.05 10.16
N LEU A 86 -7.55 -1.64 9.75
CA LEU A 86 -6.35 -0.90 9.38
C LEU A 86 -6.63 0.02 8.19
N HIS A 87 -7.25 -0.52 7.14
CA HIS A 87 -7.61 0.24 5.93
C HIS A 87 -8.58 1.38 6.24
N LEU A 88 -9.65 1.10 6.99
CA LEU A 88 -10.66 2.09 7.35
C LEU A 88 -10.08 3.22 8.19
N SER A 89 -9.19 2.92 9.15
CA SER A 89 -8.53 3.94 9.96
C SER A 89 -7.63 4.85 9.14
N ILE A 90 -6.99 4.31 8.09
CA ILE A 90 -6.20 5.09 7.14
C ILE A 90 -7.12 6.01 6.33
N TYR A 91 -8.24 5.51 5.79
CA TYR A 91 -9.21 6.33 5.05
C TYR A 91 -9.91 7.40 5.91
N GLU A 92 -10.06 7.15 7.21
CA GLU A 92 -10.61 8.13 8.14
C GLU A 92 -9.62 9.27 8.39
N LYS A 93 -8.33 8.96 8.54
CA LYS A 93 -7.30 9.95 8.87
C LYS A 93 -6.80 10.73 7.65
N TYR A 94 -6.67 10.07 6.51
CA TYR A 94 -5.96 10.59 5.34
C TYR A 94 -6.89 10.68 4.13
N ASP A 95 -6.74 11.76 3.36
CA ASP A 95 -7.43 11.94 2.09
C ASP A 95 -6.74 11.12 0.99
N VAL A 96 -6.97 9.80 1.04
CA VAL A 96 -6.43 8.83 0.08
C VAL A 96 -7.54 7.92 -0.43
N ALA A 97 -7.34 7.37 -1.62
CA ALA A 97 -8.32 6.47 -2.24
C ALA A 97 -7.90 5.01 -2.17
N ALA A 98 -6.62 4.70 -1.91
CA ALA A 98 -6.14 3.33 -1.93
C ALA A 98 -5.12 3.02 -0.83
N VAL A 99 -5.14 1.76 -0.41
CA VAL A 99 -4.23 1.19 0.58
C VAL A 99 -3.76 -0.18 0.09
N VAL A 100 -2.45 -0.38 0.08
CA VAL A 100 -1.75 -1.62 -0.24
C VAL A 100 -0.95 -2.05 0.98
N HIS A 101 -1.27 -3.21 1.53
CA HIS A 101 -0.50 -3.85 2.58
C HIS A 101 0.18 -5.11 2.02
N THR A 102 1.49 -5.22 2.18
CA THR A 102 2.29 -6.35 1.70
C THR A 102 3.18 -6.93 2.79
N HIS A 103 3.52 -8.21 2.64
CA HIS A 103 4.56 -8.90 3.40
C HIS A 103 5.75 -9.16 2.47
N ALA A 104 6.15 -8.14 1.70
CA ALA A 104 7.21 -8.28 0.72
C ALA A 104 8.57 -8.57 1.41
N PRO A 105 9.45 -9.39 0.81
CA PRO A 105 10.56 -10.00 1.54
C PRO A 105 11.50 -8.99 2.21
N VAL A 106 11.89 -7.94 1.52
CA VAL A 106 12.94 -7.02 2.00
C VAL A 106 12.36 -5.96 2.93
N SER A 107 11.19 -5.40 2.63
CA SER A 107 10.49 -4.51 3.56
C SER A 107 10.12 -5.22 4.87
N THR A 108 9.71 -6.49 4.80
CA THR A 108 9.48 -7.30 6.00
C THR A 108 10.78 -7.50 6.79
N ALA A 109 11.88 -7.84 6.13
CA ALA A 109 13.19 -7.94 6.78
C ALA A 109 13.64 -6.61 7.43
N ALA A 110 13.42 -5.49 6.76
CA ALA A 110 13.70 -4.16 7.30
C ALA A 110 12.83 -3.86 8.53
N SER A 111 11.55 -4.20 8.49
CA SER A 111 10.61 -4.01 9.62
C SER A 111 11.03 -4.74 10.89
N ILE A 112 11.79 -5.83 10.75
CA ILE A 112 12.33 -6.62 11.87
C ILE A 112 13.64 -6.02 12.40
N SER A 113 14.39 -5.32 11.55
CA SER A 113 15.80 -5.03 11.77
C SER A 113 16.11 -3.59 12.20
N VAL A 114 15.22 -2.64 11.89
CA VAL A 114 15.47 -1.21 12.13
C VAL A 114 14.28 -0.53 12.82
N SER A 115 14.52 0.65 13.39
CA SER A 115 13.48 1.55 13.90
C SER A 115 12.94 2.50 12.82
N SER A 116 13.74 2.78 11.81
CA SER A 116 13.39 3.59 10.63
C SER A 116 14.46 3.46 9.55
N ILE A 117 14.13 3.90 8.33
CA ILE A 117 15.09 4.05 7.22
C ILE A 117 15.26 5.55 6.94
N PRO A 118 16.44 6.13 7.23
CA PRO A 118 16.71 7.55 6.95
C PRO A 118 16.70 7.81 5.44
N VAL A 119 16.66 9.07 5.02
CA VAL A 119 16.64 9.43 3.60
C VAL A 119 18.00 9.13 2.97
N ILE A 120 18.16 7.93 2.41
CA ILE A 120 19.40 7.48 1.76
C ILE A 120 19.41 7.72 0.24
N HIS A 121 18.24 7.93 -0.36
CA HIS A 121 18.09 8.15 -1.79
C HIS A 121 16.97 9.17 -2.05
N TYR A 122 17.14 10.03 -3.04
CA TYR A 122 16.21 11.14 -3.26
C TYR A 122 14.79 10.69 -3.67
N GLN A 123 14.64 9.53 -4.33
CA GLN A 123 13.31 9.00 -4.66
C GLN A 123 12.46 8.68 -3.42
N GLN A 124 13.07 8.45 -2.26
CA GLN A 124 12.37 8.27 -0.99
C GLN A 124 11.50 9.49 -0.61
N LEU A 125 11.79 10.67 -1.17
CA LEU A 125 10.97 11.87 -0.96
C LEU A 125 9.56 11.71 -1.54
N LEU A 126 9.35 10.84 -2.55
CA LEU A 126 8.01 10.49 -3.03
C LEU A 126 7.18 9.73 -1.97
N LEU A 127 7.85 9.09 -1.01
CA LEU A 127 7.21 8.44 0.14
C LEU A 127 7.05 9.39 1.34
N GLY A 128 7.48 10.65 1.21
CA GLY A 128 7.46 11.65 2.28
C GLY A 128 8.74 11.70 3.13
N GLY A 129 9.83 11.08 2.68
CA GLY A 129 11.13 11.12 3.36
C GLY A 129 11.38 9.89 4.24
N GLU A 130 11.88 10.07 5.46
CA GLU A 130 12.21 8.96 6.36
C GLU A 130 11.06 7.93 6.45
N VAL A 131 11.35 6.65 6.18
CA VAL A 131 10.37 5.59 6.32
C VAL A 131 10.36 5.12 7.77
N ARG A 132 9.23 5.32 8.44
CA ARG A 132 9.07 4.97 9.86
C ARG A 132 8.62 3.52 10.01
N VAL A 133 8.99 2.91 11.14
CA VAL A 133 8.49 1.59 11.54
C VAL A 133 7.46 1.76 12.66
N ALA A 134 6.20 1.43 12.38
CA ALA A 134 5.14 1.39 13.38
C ALA A 134 5.46 0.32 14.45
N PRO A 135 5.37 0.63 15.76
CA PRO A 135 5.67 -0.34 16.81
C PRO A 135 4.74 -1.56 16.78
N TYR A 136 5.27 -2.75 17.10
CA TYR A 136 4.55 -4.02 16.99
C TYR A 136 3.23 -4.07 17.78
N ALA A 137 2.13 -4.34 17.08
CA ALA A 137 0.87 -4.74 17.68
C ALA A 137 0.32 -5.94 16.89
N THR A 138 -0.51 -6.76 17.54
CA THR A 138 -1.12 -7.92 16.88
C THR A 138 -1.96 -7.49 15.68
N PHE A 139 -1.85 -8.22 14.56
CA PHE A 139 -2.63 -7.96 13.35
C PHE A 139 -4.14 -7.97 13.62
N GLY A 140 -4.90 -7.21 12.82
CA GLY A 140 -6.35 -7.09 12.96
C GLY A 140 -6.83 -6.35 14.22
N THR A 141 -5.93 -5.73 14.99
CA THR A 141 -6.30 -4.98 16.20
C THR A 141 -6.39 -3.46 15.95
N PRO A 142 -7.25 -2.73 16.68
CA PRO A 142 -7.26 -1.25 16.66
C PRO A 142 -5.91 -0.63 17.03
N ARG A 143 -5.15 -1.29 17.91
CA ARG A 143 -3.82 -0.82 18.31
C ARG A 143 -2.82 -0.83 17.16
N LEU A 144 -2.90 -1.81 16.25
CA LEU A 144 -2.08 -1.80 15.04
C LEU A 144 -2.45 -0.61 14.16
N ALA A 145 -3.75 -0.42 13.90
CA ALA A 145 -4.24 0.66 13.06
C ALA A 145 -3.79 2.05 13.57
N GLU A 146 -3.96 2.34 14.86
CA GLU A 146 -3.51 3.59 15.49
C GLU A 146 -2.02 3.87 15.25
N ARG A 147 -1.17 2.85 15.41
CA ARG A 147 0.29 2.99 15.29
C ARG A 147 0.73 3.16 13.84
N VAL A 148 0.08 2.44 12.92
CA VAL A 148 0.35 2.57 11.49
C VAL A 148 -0.10 3.93 10.99
N VAL A 149 -1.29 4.38 11.40
CA VAL A 149 -1.78 5.72 11.11
C VAL A 149 -0.78 6.76 11.61
N ALA A 150 -0.28 6.68 12.84
CA ALA A 150 0.73 7.61 13.34
C ALA A 150 2.05 7.56 12.53
N ALA A 151 2.51 6.37 12.13
CA ALA A 151 3.72 6.22 11.34
C ALA A 151 3.59 6.84 9.92
N LEU A 152 2.36 6.88 9.38
CA LEU A 152 2.03 7.46 8.08
C LEU A 152 1.89 8.99 8.07
N GLU A 153 2.07 9.68 9.20
CA GLU A 153 1.94 11.14 9.24
C GLU A 153 2.93 11.82 8.28
N ASP A 154 2.41 12.52 7.27
CA ASP A 154 3.16 13.10 6.15
C ASP A 154 4.00 12.08 5.36
N ARG A 155 3.55 10.81 5.29
CA ARG A 155 4.21 9.73 4.55
C ARG A 155 3.22 8.99 3.66
N ALA A 156 3.70 8.53 2.52
CA ALA A 156 2.92 7.67 1.62
C ALA A 156 3.14 6.18 1.87
N ALA A 157 4.08 5.81 2.75
CA ALA A 157 4.32 4.43 3.14
C ALA A 157 4.98 4.32 4.51
N ALA A 158 4.75 3.19 5.19
CA ALA A 158 5.34 2.88 6.48
C ALA A 158 5.63 1.38 6.61
N LEU A 159 6.61 1.03 7.43
CA LEU A 159 6.88 -0.34 7.85
C LEU A 159 6.12 -0.65 9.14
N MET A 160 5.89 -1.93 9.41
CA MET A 160 5.22 -2.42 10.61
C MET A 160 6.10 -3.46 11.29
N ALA A 161 6.56 -3.18 12.51
CA ALA A 161 7.55 -4.01 13.19
C ALA A 161 7.10 -5.48 13.24
N ASN A 162 7.99 -6.38 12.80
CA ASN A 162 7.75 -7.84 12.74
C ASN A 162 6.48 -8.25 11.96
N HIS A 163 6.08 -7.47 10.95
CA HIS A 163 4.86 -7.73 10.21
C HIS A 163 5.01 -7.53 8.70
N GLY A 164 5.33 -6.32 8.24
CA GLY A 164 5.36 -6.02 6.81
C GLY A 164 5.35 -4.53 6.53
N ALA A 165 4.67 -4.13 5.46
CA ALA A 165 4.62 -2.75 5.00
C ALA A 165 3.21 -2.32 4.58
N VAL A 166 2.95 -1.02 4.66
CA VAL A 166 1.75 -0.39 4.08
C VAL A 166 2.16 0.78 3.20
N ALA A 167 1.46 0.93 2.08
CA ALA A 167 1.56 2.08 1.18
C ALA A 167 0.17 2.62 0.85
N ILE A 168 0.06 3.94 0.73
CA ILE A 168 -1.19 4.66 0.48
C ILE A 168 -1.06 5.53 -0.75
N GLY A 169 -2.18 5.88 -1.39
CA GLY A 169 -2.16 6.75 -2.55
C GLY A 169 -3.53 7.34 -2.91
N PRO A 170 -3.55 8.43 -3.70
CA PRO A 170 -4.77 9.03 -4.22
C PRO A 170 -5.46 8.15 -5.28
N THR A 171 -4.75 7.16 -5.81
CA THR A 171 -5.27 6.12 -6.70
C THR A 171 -4.62 4.79 -6.33
N LEU A 172 -5.25 3.69 -6.75
CA LEU A 172 -4.70 2.36 -6.51
C LEU A 172 -3.36 2.14 -7.22
N ASP A 173 -3.22 2.62 -8.46
CA ASP A 173 -1.94 2.59 -9.17
C ASP A 173 -0.84 3.31 -8.39
N LYS A 174 -1.15 4.47 -7.79
CA LYS A 174 -0.17 5.20 -7.01
C LYS A 174 0.20 4.48 -5.71
N ALA A 175 -0.76 3.86 -5.03
CA ALA A 175 -0.47 3.04 -3.85
C ALA A 175 0.42 1.84 -4.19
N VAL A 176 0.18 1.19 -5.35
CA VAL A 176 1.05 0.11 -5.87
C VAL A 176 2.46 0.62 -6.17
N GLU A 177 2.60 1.75 -6.87
CA GLU A 177 3.92 2.37 -7.12
C GLU A 177 4.67 2.67 -5.81
N ASN A 178 3.97 3.20 -4.81
CA ASN A 178 4.57 3.50 -3.51
C ASN A 178 5.02 2.22 -2.78
N ALA A 179 4.27 1.12 -2.90
CA ALA A 179 4.67 -0.18 -2.36
C ALA A 179 5.92 -0.74 -3.07
N LEU A 180 5.98 -0.65 -4.40
CA LEU A 180 7.14 -1.06 -5.19
C LEU A 180 8.39 -0.24 -4.85
N LEU A 181 8.23 1.09 -4.75
CA LEU A 181 9.31 1.99 -4.37
C LEU A 181 9.81 1.70 -2.95
N LEU A 182 8.91 1.43 -2.01
CA LEU A 182 9.28 1.07 -0.64
C LEU A 182 10.08 -0.24 -0.59
N GLU A 183 9.64 -1.28 -1.29
CA GLU A 183 10.35 -2.55 -1.35
C GLU A 183 11.75 -2.39 -1.96
N TRP A 184 11.85 -1.68 -3.09
CA TRP A 184 13.13 -1.36 -3.72
C TRP A 184 14.05 -0.58 -2.77
N LEU A 185 13.54 0.45 -2.09
CA LEU A 185 14.29 1.26 -1.14
C LEU A 185 14.83 0.41 0.02
N CYS A 186 14.03 -0.51 0.54
CA CYS A 186 14.48 -1.45 1.57
C CYS A 186 15.63 -2.34 1.06
N GLY A 187 15.57 -2.77 -0.20
CA GLY A 187 16.67 -3.44 -0.92
C GLY A 187 17.95 -2.62 -0.95
N VAL A 188 17.85 -1.37 -1.42
CA VAL A 188 19.00 -0.45 -1.48
C VAL A 188 19.59 -0.22 -0.09
N TYR A 189 18.75 0.01 0.92
CA TYR A 189 19.21 0.22 2.29
C TYR A 189 19.93 -1.00 2.87
N ARG A 190 19.38 -2.20 2.65
CA ARG A 190 20.03 -3.47 3.04
C ARG A 190 21.41 -3.59 2.39
N ASP A 191 21.49 -3.41 1.08
CA ASP A 191 22.73 -3.62 0.33
C ASP A 191 23.78 -2.55 0.70
N ALA A 192 23.37 -1.29 0.88
CA ALA A 192 24.23 -0.23 1.38
C ALA A 192 24.79 -0.54 2.76
N THR A 193 23.97 -1.10 3.66
CA THR A 193 24.37 -1.49 5.02
C THR A 193 25.41 -2.63 5.00
N LEU A 194 25.29 -3.57 4.06
CA LEU A 194 26.26 -4.64 3.88
C LEU A 194 27.61 -4.12 3.35
N MET A 195 27.60 -3.03 2.58
CA MET A 195 28.82 -2.38 2.08
C MET A 195 29.47 -1.44 3.12
N GLY A 196 28.69 -0.92 4.07
CA GLY A 196 29.16 -0.02 5.12
C GLY A 196 28.04 0.79 5.74
N LYS A 197 28.37 1.89 6.44
CA LYS A 197 27.35 2.81 6.95
C LYS A 197 26.76 3.64 5.79
N PRO A 198 25.45 3.56 5.49
CA PRO A 198 24.86 4.35 4.42
C PRO A 198 25.00 5.85 4.66
N ALA A 199 25.35 6.60 3.62
CA ALA A 199 25.24 8.06 3.64
C ALA A 199 23.76 8.47 3.59
N THR A 200 23.43 9.64 4.16
CA THR A 200 22.05 10.15 4.20
C THR A 200 22.00 11.57 3.66
N LEU A 201 20.87 11.94 3.06
CA LEU A 201 20.61 13.30 2.63
C LEU A 201 20.26 14.16 3.84
N THR A 202 21.00 15.26 4.00
CA THR A 202 20.65 16.32 4.93
C THR A 202 19.32 16.96 4.55
N ARG A 203 18.68 17.65 5.51
CA ARG A 203 17.44 18.38 5.25
C ARG A 203 17.57 19.37 4.08
N GLN A 204 18.66 20.13 4.02
CA GLN A 204 18.90 21.06 2.90
C GLN A 204 18.97 20.34 1.56
N GLN A 205 19.68 19.21 1.47
CA GLN A 205 19.75 18.42 0.23
C GLN A 205 18.38 17.86 -0.19
N GLN A 206 17.52 17.51 0.77
CA GLN A 206 16.16 17.08 0.47
C GLN A 206 15.32 18.24 -0.08
N GLU A 207 15.41 19.42 0.52
CA GLU A 207 14.75 20.65 0.06
C GLU A 207 15.22 21.04 -1.36
N ASP A 208 16.52 20.92 -1.64
CA ASP A 208 17.09 21.19 -2.97
C ASP A 208 16.54 20.22 -4.04
N VAL A 209 16.39 18.92 -3.70
CA VAL A 209 15.76 17.93 -4.59
C VAL A 209 14.30 18.31 -4.88
N ILE A 210 13.54 18.68 -3.85
CA ILE A 210 12.13 19.05 -4.01
C ILE A 210 12.00 20.26 -4.94
N ALA A 211 12.81 21.30 -4.71
CA ALA A 211 12.84 22.48 -5.57
C ALA A 211 13.22 22.11 -7.01
N ALA A 212 14.22 21.25 -7.18
CA ALA A 212 14.67 20.76 -8.48
C ALA A 212 13.60 19.94 -9.22
N ALA A 213 12.80 19.14 -8.52
CA ALA A 213 11.72 18.33 -9.08
C ALA A 213 10.57 19.21 -9.57
N ILE A 214 10.17 20.22 -8.77
CA ILE A 214 9.13 21.20 -9.14
C ILE A 214 9.57 21.99 -10.38
N ALA A 215 10.78 22.55 -10.37
CA ALA A 215 11.28 23.38 -11.46
C ALA A 215 11.38 22.63 -12.80
N ARG A 216 11.56 21.30 -12.76
CA ARG A 216 11.69 20.45 -13.95
C ARG A 216 10.41 19.73 -14.35
N ASN A 217 9.30 19.93 -13.63
CA ASN A 217 8.09 19.13 -13.75
C ASN A 217 8.38 17.60 -13.75
N TYR A 218 9.33 17.20 -12.90
CA TYR A 218 9.85 15.83 -12.83
C TYR A 218 8.73 14.83 -12.53
N GLY A 219 8.75 13.67 -13.18
CA GLY A 219 7.70 12.64 -13.06
C GLY A 219 6.59 12.76 -14.11
N THR A 220 6.66 13.74 -15.01
CA THR A 220 5.80 13.81 -16.20
C THR A 220 6.60 13.55 -17.46
N VAL A 221 6.03 12.81 -18.42
CA VAL A 221 6.64 12.63 -19.74
C VAL A 221 6.58 13.97 -20.47
N GLN A 222 7.73 14.50 -20.83
CA GLN A 222 7.84 15.73 -21.61
C GLN A 222 8.09 15.38 -23.08
N GLY A 223 7.31 15.98 -23.97
CA GLY A 223 7.66 16.01 -25.39
C GLY A 223 8.78 17.01 -25.62
N THR A 224 9.70 16.72 -26.54
CA THR A 224 10.59 17.77 -27.05
C THR A 224 9.74 18.75 -27.85
N GLU A 225 9.74 20.04 -27.48
CA GLU A 225 9.25 21.07 -28.39
C GLU A 225 10.06 20.96 -29.68
N ALA A 226 9.36 20.72 -30.80
CA ALA A 226 10.00 20.74 -32.12
C ALA A 226 10.36 22.20 -32.42
N GLU A 227 11.66 22.47 -32.55
CA GLU A 227 12.22 23.75 -33.02
C GLU A 227 11.76 24.11 -34.43
#